data_AF-A0A2G0Z8E2-F1
#
_entry.id   AF-A0A2G0Z8E2-F1
#
_cell.length_a   1.000
_cell.length_b   1.000
_cell.length_c   1.000
_cell.angle_alpha   90.00
_cell.angle_beta   90.00
_cell.angle_gamma   90.00
#
_symmetry.space_group_name_H-M   'P 1'
#
loop_
_entity.id
_entity.type
_entity.pdbx_description
1 polymer ?
#
loop_
_entity_poly.entity_id
_entity_poly.type
_entity_poly.pdbx_seq_one_letter_code
_entity_poly.pdbx_strand_id
1 'polypeptide(L)'
;MTPDQNYVEKYPVYTNSFTLFSDNHIKITHKVTWEKTKDDGYINRNNALQIVTGDNSDLIKVNPSSGNDIHLEVNGTHYLLKINNHEDYPEQLHIKSKGGDDHIRVDPRVTIPITIEGGRGNDRIETLGSGATRVYGGAGDDDITLGSGDSYAEGNSGNDKMRGGTGKTVMYGNNGADLMFSGPGSKGTFSYMDGGTGNDTMIGASPLNLMHGGPGEDLMYSIGPTTFYTGRGRDTVLANHTSDRIYADAGDRVARVAGSTLRQVRINDAGHKAFKIEGSDKFKQQTQDDLEFFRNSPTAQTMLTELDQAAELNGSPVTIRETGDRPNYSFRNNLTREYDKQLKEYDDLAESPLLGFIQGQAKGSVATGAAINNNPGLIVEEPPVISLYHEMAHAYNGAHGTLLPGQTNDEPNLERQAVGLETNAPAFDFDNNPRTPPTTTNPKPFTENALREETGFPRRNSYIQPAEE
;
A
#
# COMPACT_ATOMS: atom_id res chain seq x y z
N MET A 1 0.19 1.12 24.62
CA MET A 1 -0.63 0.30 23.69
C MET A 1 0.25 -0.84 23.24
N THR A 2 -0.17 -2.07 23.52
CA THR A 2 0.48 -3.32 23.08
C THR A 2 0.51 -3.37 21.54
N PRO A 3 1.38 -4.21 20.92
CA PRO A 3 1.16 -4.60 19.53
C PRO A 3 -0.30 -5.02 19.41
N ASP A 4 -0.97 -4.58 18.35
CA ASP A 4 -2.32 -5.01 18.05
C ASP A 4 -2.25 -6.52 17.84
N GLN A 5 -2.40 -7.27 18.92
CA GLN A 5 -2.54 -8.71 18.93
C GLN A 5 -3.96 -8.97 18.46
N ASN A 6 -4.19 -8.63 17.18
CA ASN A 6 -5.38 -8.98 16.44
C ASN A 6 -5.31 -10.49 16.24
N TYR A 7 -5.65 -11.19 17.31
CA TYR A 7 -6.52 -12.32 17.20
C TYR A 7 -7.70 -11.82 16.38
N VAL A 8 -7.72 -12.15 15.09
CA VAL A 8 -8.94 -12.10 14.32
C VAL A 8 -9.83 -13.21 14.89
N GLU A 9 -10.37 -13.00 16.09
CA GLU A 9 -11.72 -13.49 16.34
C GLU A 9 -12.51 -12.89 15.19
N LYS A 10 -12.85 -13.73 14.20
CA LYS A 10 -13.74 -13.31 13.13
C LYS A 10 -15.08 -13.08 13.80
N TYR A 11 -15.28 -11.86 14.28
CA TYR A 11 -16.57 -11.47 14.78
C TYR A 11 -17.56 -11.51 13.62
N PRO A 12 -18.84 -11.80 13.91
CA PRO A 12 -19.85 -11.84 12.89
C PRO A 12 -19.87 -10.54 12.08
N VAL A 13 -19.76 -10.70 10.76
CA VAL A 13 -19.92 -9.61 9.80
C VAL A 13 -21.33 -9.71 9.21
N TYR A 14 -22.09 -8.63 9.32
CA TYR A 14 -23.45 -8.51 8.83
C TYR A 14 -23.48 -7.55 7.66
N THR A 15 -23.98 -7.98 6.50
CA THR A 15 -24.18 -7.09 5.35
C THR A 15 -25.67 -6.98 5.06
N ASN A 16 -26.19 -5.76 5.17
CA ASN A 16 -27.51 -5.40 4.68
C ASN A 16 -27.37 -4.90 3.25
N SER A 17 -28.23 -5.40 2.36
CA SER A 17 -28.23 -5.02 0.94
C SER A 17 -29.65 -4.68 0.51
N PHE A 18 -29.86 -3.44 0.08
CA PHE A 18 -31.15 -2.93 -0.39
C PHE A 18 -31.04 -2.59 -1.88
N THR A 19 -31.89 -3.18 -2.71
CA THR A 19 -31.93 -2.85 -4.14
C THR A 19 -32.76 -1.60 -4.32
N LEU A 20 -32.15 -0.54 -4.87
CA LEU A 20 -32.82 0.72 -5.19
C LEU A 20 -33.42 0.67 -6.59
N PHE A 21 -32.64 0.16 -7.54
CA PHE A 21 -33.02 -0.01 -8.93
C PHE A 21 -32.44 -1.31 -9.47
N SER A 22 -33.19 -2.02 -10.30
CA SER A 22 -32.69 -3.19 -11.03
C SER A 22 -33.50 -3.40 -12.30
N ASP A 23 -32.82 -3.50 -13.42
CA ASP A 23 -33.36 -3.96 -14.69
C ASP A 23 -32.35 -4.91 -15.36
N ASN A 24 -32.51 -5.16 -16.66
CA ASN A 24 -31.64 -6.08 -17.41
C ASN A 24 -30.23 -5.53 -17.70
N HIS A 25 -30.02 -4.22 -17.54
CA HIS A 25 -28.78 -3.52 -17.89
C HIS A 25 -28.05 -3.02 -16.65
N ILE A 26 -28.77 -2.66 -15.59
CA ILE A 26 -28.18 -2.07 -14.38
C ILE A 26 -28.80 -2.63 -13.11
N LYS A 27 -27.97 -2.74 -12.07
CA LYS A 27 -28.40 -2.97 -10.69
C LYS A 27 -27.74 -1.96 -9.76
N ILE A 28 -28.55 -1.20 -9.04
CA ILE A 28 -28.12 -0.24 -8.02
C ILE A 28 -28.55 -0.76 -6.66
N THR A 29 -27.58 -1.03 -5.79
CA THR A 29 -27.81 -1.52 -4.43
C THR A 29 -27.11 -0.65 -3.41
N HIS A 30 -27.81 -0.29 -2.34
CA HIS A 30 -27.19 0.22 -1.13
C HIS A 30 -26.73 -0.96 -0.27
N LYS A 31 -25.43 -1.01 0.06
CA LYS A 31 -24.81 -2.05 0.86
C LYS A 31 -24.17 -1.44 2.11
N VAL A 32 -24.58 -1.93 3.28
CA VAL A 32 -24.00 -1.53 4.55
C VAL A 32 -23.50 -2.77 5.27
N THR A 33 -22.22 -2.79 5.60
CA THR A 33 -21.57 -3.89 6.30
C THR A 33 -21.13 -3.44 7.69
N TRP A 34 -21.56 -4.20 8.70
CA TRP A 34 -21.20 -4.01 10.09
C TRP A 34 -20.44 -5.22 10.59
N GLU A 35 -19.39 -4.99 11.35
CA GLU A 35 -18.71 -6.02 12.11
C GLU A 35 -18.99 -5.84 13.59
N LYS A 36 -19.38 -6.92 14.26
CA LYS A 36 -19.53 -6.90 15.72
C LYS A 36 -18.15 -6.79 16.38
N THR A 37 -18.03 -6.05 17.48
CA THR A 37 -16.76 -5.96 18.22
C THR A 37 -16.76 -6.86 19.46
N LYS A 38 -15.56 -7.04 20.04
CA LYS A 38 -15.34 -7.77 21.29
C LYS A 38 -16.22 -7.28 22.45
N ASP A 39 -16.46 -5.97 22.50
CA ASP A 39 -17.23 -5.30 23.57
C ASP A 39 -18.74 -5.25 23.27
N ASP A 40 -19.24 -6.19 22.45
CA ASP A 40 -20.63 -6.24 21.97
C ASP A 40 -21.10 -4.97 21.20
N GLY A 41 -20.16 -4.14 20.74
CA GLY A 41 -20.40 -3.00 19.86
C GLY A 41 -20.44 -3.38 18.37
N TYR A 42 -20.55 -2.37 17.50
CA TYR A 42 -20.50 -2.55 16.04
C TYR A 42 -19.63 -1.47 15.40
N ILE A 43 -18.81 -1.88 14.44
CA ILE A 43 -18.04 -0.98 13.58
C ILE A 43 -18.58 -1.09 12.15
N ASN A 44 -18.80 0.05 11.50
CA ASN A 44 -19.15 0.06 10.10
C ASN A 44 -17.91 -0.23 9.25
N ARG A 45 -17.93 -1.30 8.48
CA ARG A 45 -16.83 -1.69 7.56
C ARG A 45 -17.06 -1.19 6.15
N ASN A 46 -18.29 -0.93 5.78
CA ASN A 46 -18.64 -0.49 4.44
C ASN A 46 -20.01 0.20 4.47
N ASN A 47 -20.12 1.33 3.80
CA ASN A 47 -21.38 1.99 3.48
C ASN A 47 -21.29 2.45 2.02
N ALA A 48 -21.88 1.69 1.09
CA ALA A 48 -21.66 1.90 -0.33
C ALA A 48 -22.94 1.86 -1.16
N LEU A 49 -23.07 2.79 -2.10
CA LEU A 49 -23.96 2.67 -3.24
C LEU A 49 -23.22 1.93 -4.35
N GLN A 50 -23.59 0.68 -4.58
CA GLN A 50 -23.00 -0.16 -5.60
C GLN A 50 -23.85 -0.12 -6.88
N ILE A 51 -23.24 0.29 -7.98
CA ILE A 51 -23.77 0.25 -9.34
C ILE A 51 -23.09 -0.91 -10.07
N VAL A 52 -23.87 -1.80 -10.67
CA VAL A 52 -23.37 -2.92 -11.46
C VAL A 52 -24.03 -2.89 -12.83
N THR A 53 -23.23 -2.90 -13.89
CA THR A 53 -23.72 -3.00 -15.27
C THR A 53 -23.43 -4.38 -15.88
N GLY A 54 -23.70 -4.51 -17.19
CA GLY A 54 -23.67 -5.78 -17.92
C GLY A 54 -22.32 -6.10 -18.56
N ASP A 55 -22.35 -6.96 -19.58
CA ASP A 55 -21.21 -7.31 -20.43
C ASP A 55 -21.20 -6.53 -21.78
N ASN A 56 -22.02 -5.48 -21.89
CA ASN A 56 -22.06 -4.63 -23.07
C ASN A 56 -21.33 -3.32 -22.74
N SER A 57 -20.78 -2.66 -23.76
CA SER A 57 -20.28 -1.30 -23.61
C SER A 57 -21.32 -0.35 -23.02
N ASP A 58 -20.94 0.31 -21.95
CA ASP A 58 -21.76 1.21 -21.15
C ASP A 58 -21.13 2.62 -21.12
N LEU A 59 -21.96 3.63 -21.33
CA LEU A 59 -21.63 5.02 -21.04
C LEU A 59 -22.18 5.40 -19.67
N ILE A 60 -21.29 5.59 -18.70
CA ILE A 60 -21.62 5.91 -17.31
C ILE A 60 -21.12 7.32 -16.98
N LYS A 61 -22.03 8.23 -16.60
CA LYS A 61 -21.66 9.58 -16.14
C LYS A 61 -22.16 9.83 -14.73
N VAL A 62 -21.25 10.26 -13.87
CA VAL A 62 -21.52 10.61 -12.47
C VAL A 62 -21.40 12.13 -12.33
N ASN A 63 -22.53 12.80 -12.14
CA ASN A 63 -22.59 14.26 -11.99
C ASN A 63 -23.07 14.63 -10.59
N PRO A 64 -22.64 15.78 -10.03
CA PRO A 64 -23.21 16.28 -8.79
C PRO A 64 -24.67 16.67 -8.97
N SER A 65 -25.42 16.63 -7.88
CA SER A 65 -26.75 17.22 -7.74
C SER A 65 -26.76 18.22 -6.57
N SER A 66 -27.90 18.47 -5.94
CA SER A 66 -27.98 19.32 -4.75
C SER A 66 -27.28 18.66 -3.55
N GLY A 67 -26.30 19.34 -2.96
CA GLY A 67 -25.52 18.79 -1.85
C GLY A 67 -24.57 17.68 -2.32
N ASN A 68 -24.55 16.55 -1.60
CA ASN A 68 -23.72 15.38 -1.96
C ASN A 68 -24.45 14.38 -2.86
N ASP A 69 -25.72 14.63 -3.22
CA ASP A 69 -26.49 13.75 -4.09
C ASP A 69 -25.85 13.61 -5.47
N ILE A 70 -26.08 12.47 -6.11
CA ILE A 70 -25.50 12.13 -7.40
C ILE A 70 -26.60 11.99 -8.46
N HIS A 71 -26.37 12.63 -9.61
CA HIS A 71 -27.10 12.37 -10.84
C HIS A 71 -26.28 11.41 -11.71
N LEU A 72 -26.70 10.14 -11.71
CA LEU A 72 -26.10 9.08 -12.51
C LEU A 72 -26.82 9.01 -13.86
N GLU A 73 -26.07 8.97 -14.95
CA GLU A 73 -26.56 8.65 -16.29
C GLU A 73 -25.90 7.34 -16.74
N VAL A 74 -26.68 6.34 -17.13
CA VAL A 74 -26.20 5.09 -17.74
C VAL A 74 -26.91 4.89 -19.06
N ASN A 75 -26.18 4.91 -20.16
CA ASN A 75 -26.70 4.76 -21.53
C ASN A 75 -27.89 5.70 -21.83
N GLY A 76 -27.83 6.93 -21.33
CA GLY A 76 -28.88 7.96 -21.48
C GLY A 76 -30.05 7.84 -20.49
N THR A 77 -30.08 6.82 -19.63
CA THR A 77 -31.07 6.68 -18.56
C THR A 77 -30.55 7.34 -17.29
N HIS A 78 -31.40 8.13 -16.64
CA HIS A 78 -31.04 8.98 -15.51
C HIS A 78 -31.55 8.45 -14.16
N TYR A 79 -30.69 8.48 -13.14
CA TYR A 79 -30.99 8.08 -11.77
C TYR A 79 -30.54 9.17 -10.80
N LEU A 80 -31.41 9.53 -9.86
CA LEU A 80 -31.06 10.41 -8.75
C LEU A 80 -30.76 9.56 -7.51
N LEU A 81 -29.50 9.54 -7.10
CA LEU A 81 -29.03 8.79 -5.95
C LEU A 81 -28.83 9.75 -4.78
N LYS A 82 -29.50 9.45 -3.67
CA LYS A 82 -29.33 10.20 -2.42
C LYS A 82 -28.12 9.66 -1.69
N ILE A 83 -27.16 10.55 -1.37
CA ILE A 83 -25.97 10.16 -0.60
C ILE A 83 -26.19 10.48 0.88
N ASN A 84 -26.21 9.45 1.71
CA ASN A 84 -26.33 9.56 3.16
C ASN A 84 -24.93 9.69 3.78
N ASN A 85 -24.48 10.92 3.94
CA ASN A 85 -23.16 11.22 4.49
C ASN A 85 -23.20 11.22 6.02
N HIS A 86 -23.19 10.03 6.62
CA HIS A 86 -23.03 9.90 8.08
C HIS A 86 -21.60 10.32 8.48
N GLU A 87 -21.46 11.08 9.57
CA GLU A 87 -20.15 11.58 10.02
C GLU A 87 -19.16 10.44 10.29
N ASP A 88 -19.61 9.37 10.96
CA ASP A 88 -18.75 8.23 11.33
C ASP A 88 -18.53 7.18 10.23
N TYR A 89 -19.35 7.15 9.17
CA TYR A 89 -19.26 6.16 8.09
C TYR A 89 -19.81 6.74 6.78
N PRO A 90 -19.04 7.64 6.13
CA PRO A 90 -19.47 8.30 4.92
C PRO A 90 -19.79 7.27 3.83
N GLU A 91 -20.85 7.54 3.06
CA GLU A 91 -21.24 6.67 1.98
C GLU A 91 -20.32 6.85 0.77
N GLN A 92 -19.79 5.74 0.26
CA GLN A 92 -18.96 5.71 -0.94
C GLN A 92 -19.74 5.22 -2.18
N LEU A 93 -19.27 5.59 -3.36
CA LEU A 93 -19.81 5.09 -4.62
C LEU A 93 -18.94 3.94 -5.13
N HIS A 94 -19.56 2.82 -5.50
CA HIS A 94 -18.85 1.67 -6.08
C HIS A 94 -19.45 1.32 -7.43
N ILE A 95 -18.70 1.56 -8.51
CA ILE A 95 -19.10 1.21 -9.88
C ILE A 95 -18.38 -0.07 -10.26
N LYS A 96 -19.14 -1.06 -10.73
CA LYS A 96 -18.62 -2.31 -11.27
C LYS A 96 -19.21 -2.54 -12.66
N SER A 97 -18.46 -2.21 -13.69
CA SER A 97 -18.78 -2.73 -15.02
C SER A 97 -18.17 -4.11 -15.17
N LYS A 98 -18.86 -5.02 -15.86
CA LYS A 98 -18.40 -6.41 -15.98
C LYS A 98 -17.63 -6.63 -17.27
N GLY A 99 -18.09 -6.04 -18.36
CA GLY A 99 -17.29 -5.92 -19.55
C GLY A 99 -18.01 -5.25 -20.71
N GLY A 100 -17.35 -5.24 -21.86
CA GLY A 100 -17.61 -4.25 -22.90
C GLY A 100 -16.52 -3.18 -22.83
N ASP A 101 -16.38 -2.39 -23.90
CA ASP A 101 -15.50 -1.22 -23.87
C ASP A 101 -16.31 -0.06 -23.27
N ASP A 102 -16.10 0.25 -22.00
CA ASP A 102 -16.92 1.18 -21.24
C ASP A 102 -16.34 2.59 -21.23
N HIS A 103 -17.21 3.60 -21.11
CA HIS A 103 -16.78 4.98 -20.86
C HIS A 103 -17.40 5.49 -19.57
N ILE A 104 -16.57 5.57 -18.52
CA ILE A 104 -16.97 6.00 -17.19
C ILE A 104 -16.38 7.39 -16.93
N ARG A 105 -17.25 8.38 -16.66
CA ARG A 105 -16.82 9.77 -16.40
C ARG A 105 -17.42 10.32 -15.12
N VAL A 106 -16.57 10.78 -14.21
CA VAL A 106 -16.94 11.45 -12.97
C VAL A 106 -16.67 12.94 -13.10
N ASP A 107 -17.69 13.75 -12.84
CA ASP A 107 -17.60 15.20 -12.90
C ASP A 107 -16.63 15.75 -11.83
N PRO A 108 -15.82 16.78 -12.14
CA PRO A 108 -14.85 17.37 -11.21
C PRO A 108 -15.42 17.85 -9.86
N ARG A 109 -16.72 18.10 -9.79
CA ARG A 109 -17.39 18.58 -8.57
C ARG A 109 -17.84 17.45 -7.64
N VAL A 110 -17.69 16.18 -8.05
CA VAL A 110 -18.00 15.03 -7.19
C VAL A 110 -16.87 14.85 -6.19
N THR A 111 -17.21 14.91 -4.90
CA THR A 111 -16.26 14.89 -3.78
C THR A 111 -16.32 13.60 -2.94
N ILE A 112 -17.33 12.77 -3.17
CA ILE A 112 -17.50 11.51 -2.42
C ILE A 112 -16.41 10.50 -2.83
N PRO A 113 -15.97 9.63 -1.91
CA PRO A 113 -15.06 8.55 -2.26
C PRO A 113 -15.69 7.63 -3.31
N ILE A 114 -14.89 7.19 -4.28
CA ILE A 114 -15.35 6.32 -5.36
C ILE A 114 -14.39 5.14 -5.58
N THR A 115 -14.97 3.97 -5.81
CA THR A 115 -14.27 2.80 -6.33
C THR A 115 -14.87 2.43 -7.67
N ILE A 116 -14.03 2.22 -8.69
CA ILE A 116 -14.44 1.82 -10.04
C ILE A 116 -13.69 0.54 -10.41
N GLU A 117 -14.44 -0.46 -10.88
CA GLU A 117 -13.93 -1.64 -11.56
C GLU A 117 -14.47 -1.59 -13.00
N GLY A 118 -13.57 -1.45 -13.99
CA GLY A 118 -13.91 -1.41 -15.42
C GLY A 118 -14.34 -2.77 -15.96
N GLY A 119 -13.58 -3.82 -15.61
CA GLY A 119 -13.99 -5.19 -15.88
C GLY A 119 -13.24 -5.78 -17.05
N ARG A 120 -13.93 -6.15 -18.14
CA ARG A 120 -13.32 -6.76 -19.33
C ARG A 120 -13.62 -5.90 -20.55
N GLY A 121 -12.63 -5.59 -21.36
CA GLY A 121 -12.78 -4.68 -22.50
C GLY A 121 -11.80 -3.54 -22.35
N ASN A 122 -11.74 -2.68 -23.34
CA ASN A 122 -10.85 -1.53 -23.34
C ASN A 122 -11.62 -0.32 -22.79
N ASP A 123 -11.46 -0.06 -21.50
CA ASP A 123 -12.26 0.92 -20.77
C ASP A 123 -11.62 2.30 -20.78
N ARG A 124 -12.44 3.34 -20.85
CA ARG A 124 -12.04 4.73 -20.63
C ARG A 124 -12.63 5.23 -19.34
N ILE A 125 -11.78 5.51 -18.35
CA ILE A 125 -12.18 5.89 -16.99
C ILE A 125 -11.60 7.27 -16.66
N GLU A 126 -12.47 8.29 -16.58
CA GLU A 126 -12.10 9.68 -16.27
C GLU A 126 -12.69 10.09 -14.92
N THR A 127 -11.92 9.97 -13.84
CA THR A 127 -12.35 10.31 -12.48
C THR A 127 -11.90 11.72 -12.07
N LEU A 128 -12.45 12.75 -12.71
CA LEU A 128 -11.95 14.12 -12.58
C LEU A 128 -12.28 14.80 -11.24
N GLY A 129 -13.04 14.11 -10.37
CA GLY A 129 -13.49 14.58 -9.07
C GLY A 129 -12.36 14.81 -8.05
N SER A 130 -12.71 15.41 -6.91
CA SER A 130 -11.78 15.66 -5.81
C SER A 130 -11.89 14.65 -4.66
N GLY A 131 -12.81 13.69 -4.76
CA GLY A 131 -12.96 12.61 -3.78
C GLY A 131 -11.83 11.58 -3.89
N ALA A 132 -11.55 10.89 -2.78
CA ALA A 132 -10.59 9.79 -2.78
C ALA A 132 -11.05 8.69 -3.76
N THR A 133 -10.17 8.27 -4.66
CA THR A 133 -10.55 7.45 -5.81
C THR A 133 -9.73 6.17 -5.88
N ARG A 134 -10.41 5.05 -6.15
CA ARG A 134 -9.81 3.76 -6.48
C ARG A 134 -10.28 3.32 -7.85
N VAL A 135 -9.36 3.00 -8.75
CA VAL A 135 -9.70 2.50 -10.09
C VAL A 135 -8.97 1.18 -10.35
N TYR A 136 -9.69 0.20 -10.83
CA TYR A 136 -9.14 -1.03 -11.39
C TYR A 136 -9.63 -1.11 -12.83
N GLY A 137 -8.72 -0.99 -13.80
CA GLY A 137 -9.05 -1.10 -15.22
C GLY A 137 -9.64 -2.47 -15.52
N GLY A 138 -8.80 -3.50 -15.41
CA GLY A 138 -9.23 -4.88 -15.48
C GLY A 138 -8.54 -5.62 -16.62
N ALA A 139 -9.29 -6.27 -17.48
CA ALA A 139 -8.72 -6.98 -18.61
C ALA A 139 -8.99 -6.23 -19.91
N GLY A 140 -7.94 -5.77 -20.58
CA GLY A 140 -8.03 -4.97 -21.80
C GLY A 140 -7.03 -3.84 -21.76
N ASP A 141 -6.90 -3.09 -22.85
CA ASP A 141 -6.06 -1.91 -22.92
C ASP A 141 -6.87 -0.68 -22.44
N ASP A 142 -6.70 -0.29 -21.18
CA ASP A 142 -7.52 0.74 -20.52
C ASP A 142 -6.90 2.15 -20.59
N ASP A 143 -7.72 3.20 -20.57
CA ASP A 143 -7.32 4.61 -20.49
C ASP A 143 -7.90 5.25 -19.22
N ILE A 144 -7.05 5.37 -18.19
CA ILE A 144 -7.40 5.83 -16.85
C ILE A 144 -6.83 7.23 -16.61
N THR A 145 -7.70 8.20 -16.32
CA THR A 145 -7.33 9.56 -15.91
C THR A 145 -7.90 9.89 -14.53
N LEU A 146 -7.02 10.15 -13.58
CA LEU A 146 -7.33 10.45 -12.18
C LEU A 146 -7.48 11.96 -11.92
N GLY A 147 -8.18 12.28 -10.84
CA GLY A 147 -8.61 13.63 -10.49
C GLY A 147 -7.75 14.30 -9.43
N SER A 148 -8.31 15.32 -8.77
CA SER A 148 -7.56 16.11 -7.78
C SER A 148 -7.49 15.47 -6.40
N GLY A 149 -8.34 14.48 -6.12
CA GLY A 149 -8.32 13.71 -4.88
C GLY A 149 -7.17 12.70 -4.82
N ASP A 150 -6.86 12.26 -3.61
CA ASP A 150 -5.90 11.17 -3.40
C ASP A 150 -6.41 9.90 -4.10
N SER A 151 -5.55 9.30 -4.92
CA SER A 151 -5.97 8.28 -5.88
C SER A 151 -5.07 7.04 -5.89
N TYR A 152 -5.69 5.89 -6.09
CA TYR A 152 -5.06 4.60 -6.32
C TYR A 152 -5.60 4.04 -7.63
N ALA A 153 -4.73 3.56 -8.51
CA ALA A 153 -5.15 2.88 -9.73
C ALA A 153 -4.28 1.68 -10.08
N GLU A 154 -4.92 0.65 -10.62
CA GLU A 154 -4.28 -0.51 -11.25
C GLU A 154 -4.76 -0.63 -12.69
N GLY A 155 -3.84 -0.70 -13.65
CA GLY A 155 -4.14 -1.08 -15.03
C GLY A 155 -4.68 -2.51 -15.09
N ASN A 156 -3.96 -3.43 -14.45
CA ASN A 156 -4.18 -4.87 -14.35
C ASN A 156 -3.60 -5.64 -15.55
N SER A 157 -4.36 -5.97 -16.57
CA SER A 157 -3.84 -6.78 -17.68
C SER A 157 -4.19 -6.16 -19.01
N GLY A 158 -3.19 -5.91 -19.84
CA GLY A 158 -3.33 -5.17 -21.10
C GLY A 158 -2.31 -4.04 -21.13
N ASN A 159 -2.25 -3.29 -22.22
CA ASN A 159 -1.34 -2.16 -22.37
C ASN A 159 -2.08 -0.89 -21.99
N ASP A 160 -1.97 -0.51 -20.72
CA ASP A 160 -2.78 0.52 -20.11
C ASP A 160 -2.14 1.90 -20.24
N LYS A 161 -3.00 2.93 -20.28
CA LYS A 161 -2.60 4.32 -20.20
C LYS A 161 -3.15 4.90 -18.93
N MET A 162 -2.25 5.36 -18.06
CA MET A 162 -2.62 5.85 -16.74
C MET A 162 -2.09 7.26 -16.54
N ARG A 163 -2.95 8.17 -16.09
CA ARG A 163 -2.59 9.55 -15.78
C ARG A 163 -3.06 9.92 -14.39
N GLY A 164 -2.10 10.22 -13.52
CA GLY A 164 -2.34 10.83 -12.22
C GLY A 164 -2.86 12.26 -12.32
N GLY A 165 -3.38 12.76 -11.20
CA GLY A 165 -3.94 14.10 -11.11
C GLY A 165 -3.11 15.04 -10.23
N THR A 166 -3.79 15.82 -9.37
CA THR A 166 -3.12 16.82 -8.51
C THR A 166 -2.94 16.35 -7.06
N GLY A 167 -3.64 15.29 -6.64
CA GLY A 167 -3.54 14.71 -5.29
C GLY A 167 -2.31 13.81 -5.14
N LYS A 168 -2.22 13.07 -4.03
CA LYS A 168 -1.30 11.93 -3.94
C LYS A 168 -1.79 10.84 -4.89
N THR A 169 -0.91 10.19 -5.63
CA THR A 169 -1.32 9.18 -6.60
C THR A 169 -0.43 7.94 -6.48
N VAL A 170 -1.06 6.78 -6.43
CA VAL A 170 -0.42 5.46 -6.52
C VAL A 170 -0.94 4.79 -7.78
N MET A 171 -0.06 4.40 -8.69
CA MET A 171 -0.42 3.69 -9.91
C MET A 171 0.46 2.45 -10.08
N TYR A 172 -0.18 1.34 -10.43
CA TYR A 172 0.45 0.10 -10.84
C TYR A 172 -0.01 -0.24 -12.26
N GLY A 173 0.92 -0.35 -13.21
CA GLY A 173 0.62 -0.83 -14.57
C GLY A 173 0.17 -2.29 -14.52
N ASN A 174 1.00 -3.12 -13.87
CA ASN A 174 0.88 -4.57 -13.71
C ASN A 174 1.35 -5.32 -14.97
N ASN A 175 0.48 -6.06 -15.67
CA ASN A 175 0.92 -6.89 -16.80
C ASN A 175 0.64 -6.16 -18.10
N GLY A 176 1.68 -5.75 -18.82
CA GLY A 176 1.50 -5.03 -20.07
C GLY A 176 2.68 -4.17 -20.46
N ALA A 177 2.61 -3.54 -21.63
CA ALA A 177 3.49 -2.42 -21.96
C ALA A 177 2.73 -1.11 -21.67
N ASP A 178 2.85 -0.62 -20.46
CA ASP A 178 2.02 0.45 -19.91
C ASP A 178 2.64 1.83 -20.14
N LEU A 179 1.78 2.84 -20.20
CA LEU A 179 2.17 4.24 -20.30
C LEU A 179 1.61 5.03 -19.13
N MET A 180 2.48 5.45 -18.23
CA MET A 180 2.11 6.09 -16.98
C MET A 180 2.61 7.54 -16.91
N PHE A 181 1.73 8.45 -16.49
CA PHE A 181 2.06 9.85 -16.26
C PHE A 181 1.72 10.22 -14.82
N SER A 182 2.68 10.78 -14.07
CA SER A 182 2.46 11.20 -12.67
C SER A 182 1.33 12.20 -12.49
N GLY A 183 1.06 13.01 -13.53
CA GLY A 183 0.19 14.18 -13.46
C GLY A 183 0.93 15.43 -12.99
N PRO A 184 0.25 16.60 -12.97
CA PRO A 184 0.86 17.86 -12.57
C PRO A 184 1.10 18.00 -11.06
N GLY A 185 0.43 17.18 -10.23
CA GLY A 185 0.55 17.12 -8.78
C GLY A 185 0.44 18.46 -8.02
N SER A 186 0.43 18.42 -6.69
CA SER A 186 0.39 19.63 -5.84
C SER A 186 1.59 19.67 -4.91
N LYS A 187 1.93 20.84 -4.38
CA LYS A 187 3.00 20.93 -3.37
C LYS A 187 2.63 20.07 -2.16
N GLY A 188 3.55 19.20 -1.75
CA GLY A 188 3.35 18.30 -0.61
C GLY A 188 2.67 16.97 -0.98
N THR A 189 2.29 16.75 -2.23
CA THR A 189 1.83 15.43 -2.70
C THR A 189 3.00 14.64 -3.32
N PHE A 190 2.72 13.40 -3.73
CA PHE A 190 3.67 12.54 -4.42
C PHE A 190 2.95 11.68 -5.47
N SER A 191 3.72 11.12 -6.39
CA SER A 191 3.26 10.08 -7.31
C SER A 191 4.13 8.84 -7.18
N TYR A 192 3.52 7.70 -6.89
CA TYR A 192 4.14 6.38 -6.97
C TYR A 192 3.70 5.71 -8.27
N MET A 193 4.65 5.20 -9.05
CA MET A 193 4.41 4.47 -10.29
C MET A 193 5.27 3.21 -10.32
N ASP A 194 4.63 2.08 -10.55
CA ASP A 194 5.27 0.79 -10.77
C ASP A 194 4.77 0.24 -12.10
N GLY A 195 5.67 0.03 -13.06
CA GLY A 195 5.31 -0.51 -14.37
C GLY A 195 4.76 -1.93 -14.26
N GLY A 196 5.45 -2.76 -13.48
CA GLY A 196 5.13 -4.18 -13.35
C GLY A 196 5.90 -4.97 -14.40
N THR A 197 5.26 -5.91 -15.08
CA THR A 197 5.91 -6.73 -16.11
C THR A 197 5.57 -6.24 -17.51
N GLY A 198 6.59 -6.15 -18.36
CA GLY A 198 6.48 -5.73 -19.75
C GLY A 198 7.37 -4.52 -20.00
N ASN A 199 7.24 -3.85 -21.15
CA ASN A 199 8.13 -2.74 -21.49
C ASN A 199 7.41 -1.42 -21.28
N ASP A 200 7.61 -0.84 -20.11
CA ASP A 200 6.80 0.27 -19.63
C ASP A 200 7.41 1.63 -19.95
N THR A 201 6.57 2.64 -20.06
CA THR A 201 6.99 4.04 -20.18
C THR A 201 6.40 4.87 -19.06
N MET A 202 7.26 5.42 -18.20
CA MET A 202 6.86 6.28 -17.09
C MET A 202 7.36 7.70 -17.27
N ILE A 203 6.46 8.67 -17.09
CA ILE A 203 6.72 10.09 -17.27
C ILE A 203 6.34 10.85 -16.00
N GLY A 204 7.36 11.41 -15.35
CA GLY A 204 7.21 12.20 -14.13
C GLY A 204 7.28 13.71 -14.36
N ALA A 205 6.53 14.42 -13.52
CA ALA A 205 6.60 15.85 -13.33
C ALA A 205 6.60 16.17 -11.84
N SER A 206 6.67 17.43 -11.45
CA SER A 206 6.50 17.81 -10.04
C SER A 206 5.15 17.28 -9.50
N PRO A 207 5.04 16.93 -8.19
CA PRO A 207 6.02 17.02 -7.10
C PRO A 207 6.97 15.80 -7.07
N LEU A 208 7.21 15.20 -5.89
CA LEU A 208 8.11 14.06 -5.73
C LEU A 208 7.52 12.81 -6.42
N ASN A 209 8.34 12.11 -7.19
CA ASN A 209 7.97 10.84 -7.80
C ASN A 209 8.83 9.70 -7.25
N LEU A 210 8.21 8.53 -7.13
CA LEU A 210 8.88 7.25 -6.92
C LEU A 210 8.48 6.34 -8.08
N MET A 211 9.45 5.97 -8.92
CA MET A 211 9.24 5.17 -10.12
C MET A 211 9.98 3.85 -10.03
N HIS A 212 9.31 2.78 -10.41
CA HIS A 212 9.88 1.45 -10.54
C HIS A 212 9.51 0.86 -11.91
N GLY A 213 10.51 0.48 -12.70
CA GLY A 213 10.30 -0.17 -13.99
C GLY A 213 9.62 -1.52 -13.83
N GLY A 214 10.23 -2.37 -13.01
CA GLY A 214 9.83 -3.76 -12.86
C GLY A 214 10.57 -4.65 -13.87
N PRO A 215 10.09 -5.87 -14.15
CA PRO A 215 10.70 -6.72 -15.17
C PRO A 215 10.34 -6.28 -16.60
N GLY A 216 11.32 -5.83 -17.39
CA GLY A 216 11.04 -5.18 -18.66
C GLY A 216 12.25 -4.54 -19.34
N GLU A 217 12.08 -4.02 -20.55
CA GLU A 217 12.96 -2.94 -21.05
C GLU A 217 12.21 -1.62 -20.94
N ASP A 218 12.42 -0.91 -19.82
CA ASP A 218 11.59 0.23 -19.44
C ASP A 218 12.20 1.57 -19.86
N LEU A 219 11.32 2.55 -20.09
CA LEU A 219 11.69 3.94 -20.33
C LEU A 219 11.13 4.84 -19.22
N MET A 220 12.02 5.36 -18.39
CA MET A 220 11.66 6.34 -17.37
C MET A 220 12.21 7.72 -17.71
N TYR A 221 11.35 8.73 -17.70
CA TYR A 221 11.70 10.12 -17.91
C TYR A 221 11.04 11.00 -16.85
N SER A 222 11.79 11.92 -16.25
CA SER A 222 11.18 12.93 -15.38
C SER A 222 11.85 14.29 -15.50
N ILE A 223 11.05 15.33 -15.30
CA ILE A 223 11.50 16.72 -15.11
C ILE A 223 11.31 17.22 -13.66
N GLY A 224 10.62 16.45 -12.82
CA GLY A 224 10.43 16.74 -11.40
C GLY A 224 11.36 15.91 -10.52
N PRO A 225 11.49 16.23 -9.22
CA PRO A 225 12.24 15.42 -8.26
C PRO A 225 11.78 13.96 -8.30
N THR A 226 12.68 13.03 -8.61
CA THR A 226 12.32 11.63 -8.81
C THR A 226 13.36 10.68 -8.23
N THR A 227 12.88 9.64 -7.57
CA THR A 227 13.68 8.45 -7.30
C THR A 227 13.29 7.37 -8.29
N PHE A 228 14.27 6.90 -9.06
CA PHE A 228 14.13 5.86 -10.09
C PHE A 228 14.74 4.56 -9.59
N TYR A 229 13.98 3.48 -9.70
CA TYR A 229 14.42 2.10 -9.57
C TYR A 229 14.20 1.42 -10.91
N THR A 230 15.27 1.03 -11.60
CA THR A 230 15.14 0.59 -13.00
C THR A 230 14.39 -0.72 -13.15
N GLY A 231 14.56 -1.65 -12.22
CA GLY A 231 13.98 -2.97 -12.37
C GLY A 231 14.90 -3.92 -13.14
N ARG A 232 14.36 -5.10 -13.46
CA ARG A 232 15.11 -6.11 -14.18
C ARG A 232 14.96 -5.88 -15.67
N GLY A 233 16.07 -5.62 -16.34
CA GLY A 233 16.18 -5.76 -17.78
C GLY A 233 17.22 -4.80 -18.33
N ARG A 234 16.89 -4.12 -19.43
CA ARG A 234 17.79 -3.13 -20.03
C ARG A 234 17.06 -1.82 -20.17
N ASP A 235 17.15 -1.03 -19.12
CA ASP A 235 16.27 0.12 -18.96
C ASP A 235 16.94 1.39 -19.46
N THR A 236 16.13 2.39 -19.74
CA THR A 236 16.57 3.72 -20.12
C THR A 236 15.99 4.75 -19.16
N VAL A 237 16.88 5.51 -18.51
CA VAL A 237 16.50 6.60 -17.59
C VAL A 237 16.97 7.93 -18.15
N LEU A 238 16.05 8.88 -18.20
CA LEU A 238 16.29 10.28 -18.53
C LEU A 238 15.93 11.15 -17.31
N ALA A 239 16.90 11.33 -16.41
CA ALA A 239 16.76 12.05 -15.14
C ALA A 239 17.16 13.53 -15.29
N ASN A 240 16.18 14.44 -15.34
CA ASN A 240 16.40 15.85 -15.66
C ASN A 240 16.31 16.80 -14.46
N HIS A 241 16.30 16.29 -13.23
CA HIS A 241 16.27 17.11 -12.03
C HIS A 241 17.49 16.86 -11.11
N THR A 242 18.01 17.92 -10.50
CA THR A 242 19.28 17.85 -9.73
C THR A 242 19.18 17.07 -8.43
N SER A 243 17.96 16.85 -7.91
CA SER A 243 17.72 16.03 -6.73
C SER A 243 17.40 14.56 -7.07
N ASP A 244 17.48 14.18 -8.34
CA ASP A 244 17.12 12.82 -8.77
C ASP A 244 18.06 11.79 -8.15
N ARG A 245 17.47 10.67 -7.74
CA ARG A 245 18.17 9.49 -7.22
C ARG A 245 17.92 8.34 -8.17
N ILE A 246 18.97 7.78 -8.76
CA ILE A 246 18.85 6.70 -9.74
C ILE A 246 19.49 5.44 -9.17
N TYR A 247 18.70 4.37 -9.02
CA TYR A 247 19.13 3.02 -8.70
C TYR A 247 18.97 2.17 -9.97
N ALA A 248 20.10 1.87 -10.61
CA ALA A 248 20.11 1.22 -11.92
C ALA A 248 21.03 0.00 -11.95
N ASP A 249 20.69 -1.01 -12.75
CA ASP A 249 21.59 -2.12 -13.05
C ASP A 249 22.76 -1.65 -13.94
N ALA A 250 23.81 -2.45 -14.01
CA ALA A 250 24.97 -2.20 -14.88
C ALA A 250 24.61 -2.13 -16.37
N GLY A 251 23.54 -2.83 -16.78
CA GLY A 251 23.07 -2.92 -18.16
C GLY A 251 22.34 -1.68 -18.67
N ASP A 252 21.96 -0.77 -17.78
CA ASP A 252 21.01 0.29 -18.10
C ASP A 252 21.66 1.52 -18.73
N ARG A 253 20.85 2.26 -19.48
CA ARG A 253 21.22 3.49 -20.18
C ARG A 253 20.70 4.68 -19.40
N VAL A 254 21.56 5.27 -18.57
CA VAL A 254 21.20 6.44 -17.74
C VAL A 254 21.77 7.73 -18.33
N ALA A 255 20.91 8.64 -18.76
CA ALA A 255 21.24 10.05 -18.99
C ALA A 255 20.72 10.89 -17.83
N ARG A 256 21.60 11.67 -17.20
CA ARG A 256 21.27 12.43 -16.00
C ARG A 256 21.95 13.79 -15.95
N VAL A 257 21.31 14.75 -15.30
CA VAL A 257 21.88 16.08 -15.05
C VAL A 257 22.89 16.07 -13.91
N ALA A 258 23.84 17.01 -13.91
CA ALA A 258 24.77 17.19 -12.80
C ALA A 258 24.01 17.56 -11.50
N GLY A 259 24.40 16.95 -10.38
CA GLY A 259 23.73 17.10 -9.08
C GLY A 259 22.92 15.86 -8.69
N SER A 260 22.33 15.15 -9.66
CA SER A 260 21.66 13.87 -9.41
C SER A 260 22.64 12.80 -8.91
N THR A 261 22.11 11.74 -8.30
CA THR A 261 22.91 10.57 -7.86
C THR A 261 22.61 9.36 -8.73
N LEU A 262 23.63 8.56 -9.01
CA LEU A 262 23.48 7.25 -9.65
C LEU A 262 24.16 6.21 -8.76
N ARG A 263 23.39 5.23 -8.33
CA ARG A 263 23.88 4.06 -7.59
C ARG A 263 23.62 2.84 -8.43
N GLN A 264 24.69 2.13 -8.76
CA GLN A 264 24.55 0.85 -9.42
C GLN A 264 24.03 -0.17 -8.41
N VAL A 265 23.00 -0.92 -8.79
CA VAL A 265 22.37 -1.98 -8.01
C VAL A 265 22.57 -3.29 -8.76
N ARG A 266 22.77 -4.38 -8.02
CA ARG A 266 22.68 -5.73 -8.56
C ARG A 266 21.43 -6.37 -7.98
N ILE A 267 20.44 -6.59 -8.83
CA ILE A 267 19.19 -7.23 -8.42
C ILE A 267 19.46 -8.71 -8.14
N ASN A 268 18.89 -9.23 -7.07
CA ASN A 268 19.03 -10.62 -6.63
C ASN A 268 17.67 -11.15 -6.15
N ASP A 269 17.62 -12.44 -5.81
CA ASP A 269 16.37 -13.11 -5.42
C ASP A 269 16.11 -13.08 -3.91
N ALA A 270 16.62 -12.06 -3.20
CA ALA A 270 16.36 -11.91 -1.77
C ALA A 270 14.85 -11.82 -1.47
N GLY A 271 14.46 -12.34 -0.31
CA GLY A 271 13.09 -12.37 0.18
C GLY A 271 12.29 -13.61 -0.27
N HIS A 272 12.83 -14.46 -1.14
CA HIS A 272 12.14 -15.67 -1.63
C HIS A 272 11.86 -16.70 -0.54
N LYS A 273 12.62 -16.68 0.56
CA LYS A 273 12.45 -17.60 1.70
C LYS A 273 11.77 -16.91 2.88
N ALA A 274 11.88 -15.59 2.96
CA ALA A 274 11.34 -14.76 4.03
C ALA A 274 9.82 -14.84 4.13
N PHE A 275 9.12 -14.96 2.98
CA PHE A 275 7.67 -14.73 2.94
C PHE A 275 6.85 -15.86 2.32
N LYS A 276 5.66 -16.06 2.90
CA LYS A 276 4.54 -16.77 2.28
C LYS A 276 3.43 -15.75 2.02
N ILE A 277 2.84 -15.74 0.84
CA ILE A 277 1.80 -14.76 0.47
C ILE A 277 0.42 -15.45 0.43
N GLU A 278 -0.56 -14.88 1.13
CA GLU A 278 -1.94 -15.37 1.21
C GLU A 278 -2.94 -14.26 0.84
N GLY A 279 -3.82 -14.50 -0.13
CA GLY A 279 -4.81 -13.52 -0.60
C GLY A 279 -5.37 -13.86 -1.97
N SER A 280 -6.09 -12.91 -2.55
CA SER A 280 -6.52 -12.88 -3.94
C SER A 280 -5.33 -12.94 -4.90
N ASP A 281 -5.54 -13.35 -6.15
CA ASP A 281 -4.45 -13.43 -7.12
C ASP A 281 -3.92 -12.04 -7.49
N LYS A 282 -4.80 -11.03 -7.52
CA LYS A 282 -4.42 -9.62 -7.67
C LYS A 282 -3.49 -9.17 -6.54
N PHE A 283 -3.88 -9.44 -5.29
CA PHE A 283 -3.05 -9.12 -4.13
C PHE A 283 -1.69 -9.81 -4.18
N LYS A 284 -1.63 -11.08 -4.60
CA LYS A 284 -0.36 -11.80 -4.73
C LYS A 284 0.53 -11.18 -5.79
N GLN A 285 -0.02 -10.84 -6.95
CA GLN A 285 0.72 -10.16 -8.02
C GLN A 285 1.29 -8.84 -7.50
N GLN A 286 0.42 -7.99 -6.94
CA GLN A 286 0.80 -6.70 -6.38
C GLN A 286 1.90 -6.81 -5.31
N THR A 287 1.77 -7.80 -4.42
CA THR A 287 2.79 -8.04 -3.38
C THR A 287 4.11 -8.50 -4.00
N GLN A 288 4.09 -9.24 -5.12
CA GLN A 288 5.32 -9.63 -5.82
C GLN A 288 6.00 -8.43 -6.48
N ASP A 289 5.22 -7.49 -7.02
CA ASP A 289 5.73 -6.25 -7.60
C ASP A 289 6.38 -5.37 -6.52
N ASP A 290 5.74 -5.23 -5.34
CA ASP A 290 6.33 -4.54 -4.19
C ASP A 290 7.63 -5.23 -3.69
N LEU A 291 7.69 -6.57 -3.70
CA LEU A 291 8.91 -7.31 -3.36
C LEU A 291 9.99 -7.13 -4.43
N GLU A 292 9.62 -6.98 -5.70
CA GLU A 292 10.54 -6.70 -6.79
C GLU A 292 11.13 -5.28 -6.68
N PHE A 293 10.31 -4.30 -6.31
CA PHE A 293 10.78 -2.97 -5.93
C PHE A 293 11.85 -3.07 -4.82
N PHE A 294 11.59 -3.85 -3.77
CA PHE A 294 12.57 -4.03 -2.70
C PHE A 294 13.86 -4.71 -3.14
N ARG A 295 13.83 -5.59 -4.15
CA ARG A 295 15.05 -6.17 -4.75
C ARG A 295 15.83 -5.15 -5.58
N ASN A 296 15.26 -4.00 -5.92
CA ASN A 296 15.94 -2.88 -6.55
C ASN A 296 16.48 -1.86 -5.52
N SER A 297 15.98 -1.89 -4.29
CA SER A 297 16.43 -1.05 -3.18
C SER A 297 17.59 -1.69 -2.42
N PRO A 298 18.80 -1.10 -2.36
CA PRO A 298 19.89 -1.66 -1.56
C PRO A 298 19.58 -1.73 -0.06
N THR A 299 18.84 -0.75 0.46
CA THR A 299 18.31 -0.76 1.83
C THR A 299 17.41 -1.96 2.03
N ALA A 300 16.42 -2.16 1.15
CA ALA A 300 15.48 -3.25 1.31
C ALA A 300 16.05 -4.64 0.97
N GLN A 301 16.98 -4.75 0.02
CA GLN A 301 17.73 -5.99 -0.23
C GLN A 301 18.40 -6.53 1.02
N THR A 302 18.95 -5.64 1.87
CA THR A 302 19.57 -6.05 3.13
C THR A 302 18.53 -6.59 4.11
N MET A 303 17.37 -5.92 4.24
CA MET A 303 16.23 -6.40 5.02
C MET A 303 15.73 -7.76 4.52
N LEU A 304 15.50 -7.90 3.21
CA LEU A 304 15.05 -9.14 2.59
C LEU A 304 16.04 -10.30 2.82
N THR A 305 17.34 -10.04 2.68
CA THR A 305 18.40 -11.03 2.90
C THR A 305 18.44 -11.49 4.35
N GLU A 306 18.24 -10.59 5.30
CA GLU A 306 18.21 -10.91 6.72
C GLU A 306 16.95 -11.71 7.09
N LEU A 307 15.79 -11.33 6.54
CA LEU A 307 14.55 -12.07 6.75
C LEU A 307 14.58 -13.46 6.10
N ASP A 308 15.27 -13.65 4.98
CA ASP A 308 15.52 -14.98 4.40
C ASP A 308 16.31 -15.86 5.39
N GLN A 309 17.41 -15.33 5.96
CA GLN A 309 18.23 -16.05 6.93
C GLN A 309 17.44 -16.38 8.20
N ALA A 310 16.68 -15.43 8.71
CA ALA A 310 15.86 -15.62 9.89
C ALA A 310 14.74 -16.65 9.66
N ALA A 311 14.11 -16.65 8.48
CA ALA A 311 13.10 -17.65 8.13
C ALA A 311 13.69 -19.07 8.07
N GLU A 312 14.90 -19.23 7.52
CA GLU A 312 15.61 -20.52 7.51
C GLU A 312 16.01 -20.96 8.91
N LEU A 313 16.58 -20.07 9.72
CA LEU A 313 17.03 -20.36 11.08
C LEU A 313 15.86 -20.75 11.99
N ASN A 314 14.76 -19.99 11.92
CA ASN A 314 13.58 -20.20 12.74
C ASN A 314 12.66 -21.30 12.19
N GLY A 315 12.89 -21.78 10.96
CA GLY A 315 12.05 -22.74 10.27
C GLY A 315 10.64 -22.22 9.97
N SER A 316 10.47 -20.89 9.87
CA SER A 316 9.17 -20.25 9.71
C SER A 316 9.29 -18.94 8.93
N PRO A 317 8.80 -18.88 7.67
CA PRO A 317 8.61 -17.62 6.97
C PRO A 317 7.52 -16.77 7.63
N VAL A 318 7.57 -15.46 7.39
CA VAL A 318 6.51 -14.51 7.74
C VAL A 318 5.40 -14.61 6.70
N THR A 319 4.14 -14.61 7.13
CA THR A 319 3.01 -14.63 6.17
C THR A 319 2.59 -13.22 5.82
N ILE A 320 2.69 -12.80 4.56
CA ILE A 320 2.03 -11.57 4.08
C ILE A 320 0.60 -11.94 3.67
N ARG A 321 -0.39 -11.32 4.31
CA ARG A 321 -1.81 -11.65 4.16
C ARG A 321 -2.62 -10.45 3.74
N GLU A 322 -3.50 -10.61 2.75
CA GLU A 322 -4.46 -9.59 2.33
C GLU A 322 -5.41 -9.21 3.47
N THR A 323 -5.64 -7.91 3.67
CA THR A 323 -6.66 -7.38 4.58
C THR A 323 -7.39 -6.20 3.94
N GLY A 324 -8.62 -5.93 4.41
CA GLY A 324 -9.36 -4.70 4.08
C GLY A 324 -9.06 -3.53 5.02
N ASP A 325 -8.32 -3.79 6.11
CA ASP A 325 -8.00 -2.80 7.13
C ASP A 325 -6.64 -2.14 6.88
N ARG A 326 -6.17 -1.32 7.84
CA ARG A 326 -4.81 -0.77 7.81
C ARG A 326 -3.76 -1.89 7.90
N PRO A 327 -2.62 -1.75 7.21
CA PRO A 327 -1.50 -2.65 7.39
C PRO A 327 -1.10 -2.78 8.87
N ASN A 328 -0.73 -3.99 9.28
CA ASN A 328 -0.22 -4.25 10.63
C ASN A 328 0.58 -5.56 10.70
N TYR A 329 1.45 -5.65 11.69
CA TYR A 329 2.22 -6.83 12.03
C TYR A 329 1.63 -7.58 13.23
N SER A 330 1.55 -8.89 13.11
CA SER A 330 1.08 -9.81 14.16
C SER A 330 2.18 -10.79 14.55
N PHE A 331 2.71 -10.65 15.77
CA PHE A 331 3.63 -11.62 16.34
C PHE A 331 2.90 -12.92 16.73
N ARG A 332 3.45 -14.09 16.37
CA ARG A 332 3.00 -15.39 16.89
C ARG A 332 4.14 -16.40 16.99
N ASN A 333 4.08 -17.28 17.98
CA ASN A 333 4.94 -18.45 18.11
C ASN A 333 4.17 -19.68 18.64
N ASN A 334 4.85 -20.81 18.86
CA ASN A 334 4.22 -22.02 19.41
C ASN A 334 3.52 -21.78 20.75
N LEU A 335 4.12 -20.99 21.63
CA LEU A 335 3.57 -20.72 22.95
C LEU A 335 2.28 -19.91 22.83
N THR A 336 2.29 -18.80 22.10
CA THR A 336 1.08 -17.99 21.91
C THR A 336 -0.08 -18.84 21.36
N ARG A 337 0.19 -19.71 20.37
CA ARG A 337 -0.82 -20.64 19.80
C ARG A 337 -1.46 -21.59 20.82
N GLU A 338 -0.73 -22.02 21.83
CA GLU A 338 -1.25 -22.92 22.88
C GLU A 338 -1.98 -22.14 23.97
N TYR A 339 -1.45 -20.97 24.35
CA TYR A 339 -2.07 -20.05 25.30
C TYR A 339 -3.40 -19.48 24.80
N ASP A 340 -3.53 -19.23 23.49
CA ASP A 340 -4.76 -18.76 22.83
C ASP A 340 -5.95 -19.73 22.98
N LYS A 341 -5.69 -21.01 23.28
CA LYS A 341 -6.75 -22.01 23.50
C LYS A 341 -7.29 -22.00 24.94
N GLN A 342 -6.67 -21.25 25.86
CA GLN A 342 -6.89 -21.40 27.30
C GLN A 342 -7.26 -20.10 28.03
N LEU A 343 -7.19 -18.92 27.41
CA LEU A 343 -7.32 -17.63 28.11
C LEU A 343 -8.56 -16.81 27.70
N LYS A 344 -9.14 -16.10 28.68
CA LYS A 344 -10.22 -15.12 28.52
C LYS A 344 -9.74 -13.66 28.53
N GLU A 345 -8.55 -13.35 29.06
CA GLU A 345 -7.99 -11.99 29.16
C GLU A 345 -6.45 -12.04 28.99
N TYR A 346 -5.86 -11.09 28.24
CA TYR A 346 -4.47 -11.13 27.71
C TYR A 346 -3.51 -10.14 28.41
N ASP A 347 -3.96 -9.46 29.47
CA ASP A 347 -3.22 -8.35 30.09
C ASP A 347 -1.94 -8.80 30.83
N ASP A 348 -1.87 -10.06 31.27
CA ASP A 348 -0.72 -10.59 32.04
C ASP A 348 0.52 -10.91 31.18
N LEU A 349 0.42 -10.87 29.85
CA LEU A 349 1.52 -11.19 28.93
C LEU A 349 2.07 -9.96 28.17
N ALA A 350 1.53 -8.77 28.42
CA ALA A 350 1.95 -7.55 27.74
C ALA A 350 3.46 -7.33 27.85
N GLU A 351 4.12 -7.12 26.71
CA GLU A 351 5.56 -6.86 26.61
C GLU A 351 6.47 -7.94 27.24
N SER A 352 5.98 -9.18 27.33
CA SER A 352 6.74 -10.31 27.87
C SER A 352 7.83 -10.81 26.90
N PRO A 353 8.95 -11.36 27.40
CA PRO A 353 9.92 -12.08 26.57
C PRO A 353 9.29 -13.21 25.74
N LEU A 354 8.19 -13.81 26.20
CA LEU A 354 7.46 -14.85 25.46
C LEU A 354 6.85 -14.33 24.15
N LEU A 355 6.61 -13.02 24.06
CA LEU A 355 6.09 -12.31 22.89
C LEU A 355 7.21 -11.61 22.09
N GLY A 356 8.47 -11.96 22.34
CA GLY A 356 9.61 -11.43 21.59
C GLY A 356 10.15 -10.09 22.08
N PHE A 357 9.72 -9.63 23.26
CA PHE A 357 10.26 -8.42 23.87
C PHE A 357 11.60 -8.65 24.54
N ILE A 358 12.48 -7.65 24.45
CA ILE A 358 13.78 -7.64 25.13
C ILE A 358 13.57 -7.51 26.64
N GLN A 359 14.32 -8.29 27.42
CA GLN A 359 14.39 -8.14 28.88
C GLN A 359 15.83 -7.94 29.31
N GLY A 360 16.15 -6.72 29.76
CA GLY A 360 17.51 -6.34 30.13
C GLY A 360 18.43 -6.31 28.90
N GLN A 361 19.32 -7.29 28.80
CA GLN A 361 20.24 -7.48 27.66
C GLN A 361 20.02 -8.85 26.98
N ALA A 362 18.91 -9.52 27.28
CA ALA A 362 18.54 -10.79 26.67
C ALA A 362 17.44 -10.61 25.62
N LYS A 363 17.57 -11.33 24.50
CA LYS A 363 16.54 -11.44 23.47
C LYS A 363 15.32 -12.20 24.02
N GLY A 364 14.13 -11.84 23.55
CA GLY A 364 12.90 -12.60 23.75
C GLY A 364 12.79 -13.80 22.80
N SER A 365 11.64 -14.45 22.84
CA SER A 365 11.27 -15.54 21.93
C SER A 365 11.14 -15.06 20.49
N VAL A 366 11.61 -15.85 19.54
CA VAL A 366 11.42 -15.57 18.11
C VAL A 366 10.00 -15.91 17.67
N ALA A 367 9.52 -15.21 16.64
CA ALA A 367 8.28 -15.53 15.95
C ALA A 367 8.43 -16.81 15.11
N THR A 368 7.42 -17.68 15.16
CA THR A 368 7.33 -18.93 14.38
C THR A 368 5.94 -19.12 13.76
N GLY A 369 5.31 -18.00 13.40
CA GLY A 369 4.00 -17.93 12.76
C GLY A 369 3.49 -16.50 12.60
N ALA A 370 4.40 -15.53 12.49
CA ALA A 370 4.05 -14.13 12.34
C ALA A 370 3.36 -13.85 11.01
N ALA A 371 2.57 -12.78 10.98
CA ALA A 371 1.94 -12.29 9.78
C ALA A 371 2.09 -10.77 9.64
N ILE A 372 2.26 -10.31 8.41
CA ILE A 372 2.02 -8.92 8.01
C ILE A 372 0.66 -8.93 7.31
N ASN A 373 -0.34 -8.30 7.89
CA ASN A 373 -1.62 -8.07 7.22
C ASN A 373 -1.46 -6.79 6.40
N ASN A 374 -1.62 -6.85 5.07
CA ASN A 374 -1.34 -5.74 4.16
C ASN A 374 -2.54 -5.38 3.29
N ASN A 375 -2.68 -4.08 3.00
CA ASN A 375 -3.70 -3.51 2.13
C ASN A 375 -3.06 -2.44 1.24
N PRO A 376 -2.50 -2.80 0.08
CA PRO A 376 -1.80 -1.85 -0.79
C PRO A 376 -2.74 -0.79 -1.38
N GLY A 377 -4.03 -1.10 -1.52
CA GLY A 377 -5.06 -0.18 -2.01
C GLY A 377 -5.50 0.89 -0.98
N LEU A 378 -4.95 0.87 0.23
CA LEU A 378 -5.20 1.92 1.21
C LEU A 378 -4.29 3.12 0.93
N ILE A 379 -4.88 4.20 0.41
CA ILE A 379 -4.15 5.45 0.20
C ILE A 379 -3.94 6.11 1.57
N VAL A 380 -2.68 6.11 2.01
CA VAL A 380 -2.20 6.72 3.25
C VAL A 380 -1.28 7.90 2.93
N GLU A 381 -0.58 8.43 3.93
CA GLU A 381 0.40 9.52 3.80
C GLU A 381 1.67 9.16 3.00
N GLU A 382 1.82 7.91 2.57
CA GLU A 382 3.03 7.36 1.97
C GLU A 382 2.71 6.29 0.91
N PRO A 383 3.65 5.96 0.01
CA PRO A 383 3.52 4.85 -0.92
C PRO A 383 3.34 3.49 -0.22
N PRO A 384 2.62 2.52 -0.83
CA PRO A 384 2.41 1.19 -0.24
C PRO A 384 3.69 0.48 0.18
N VAL A 385 4.75 0.61 -0.62
CA VAL A 385 6.08 0.02 -0.32
C VAL A 385 6.71 0.58 0.96
N ILE A 386 6.44 1.83 1.36
CA ILE A 386 6.96 2.36 2.64
C ILE A 386 6.19 1.75 3.81
N SER A 387 4.87 1.66 3.70
CA SER A 387 4.03 1.05 4.72
C SER A 387 4.35 -0.45 4.89
N LEU A 388 4.54 -1.19 3.79
CA LEU A 388 4.96 -2.58 3.85
C LEU A 388 6.35 -2.74 4.48
N TYR A 389 7.30 -1.84 4.17
CA TYR A 389 8.64 -1.88 4.76
C TYR A 389 8.62 -1.58 6.27
N HIS A 390 7.70 -0.73 6.75
CA HIS A 390 7.45 -0.53 8.17
C HIS A 390 7.06 -1.85 8.85
N GLU A 391 6.09 -2.57 8.30
CA GLU A 391 5.67 -3.87 8.84
C GLU A 391 6.78 -4.94 8.74
N MET A 392 7.64 -4.85 7.73
CA MET A 392 8.84 -5.68 7.63
C MET A 392 9.86 -5.38 8.74
N ALA A 393 9.96 -4.14 9.23
CA ALA A 393 10.81 -3.82 10.38
C ALA A 393 10.27 -4.47 11.67
N HIS A 394 8.94 -4.53 11.85
CA HIS A 394 8.32 -5.31 12.93
C HIS A 394 8.58 -6.81 12.76
N ALA A 395 8.47 -7.32 11.54
CA ALA A 395 8.78 -8.72 11.24
C ALA A 395 10.25 -9.07 11.53
N TYR A 396 11.19 -8.17 11.20
CA TYR A 396 12.58 -8.28 11.59
C TYR A 396 12.71 -8.36 13.12
N ASN A 397 12.07 -7.47 13.87
CA ASN A 397 12.13 -7.50 15.34
C ASN A 397 11.56 -8.80 15.92
N GLY A 398 10.43 -9.27 15.40
CA GLY A 398 9.82 -10.52 15.84
C GLY A 398 10.64 -11.76 15.49
N ALA A 399 11.27 -11.79 14.31
CA ALA A 399 12.12 -12.91 13.89
C ALA A 399 13.40 -13.02 14.75
N HIS A 400 13.83 -11.91 15.36
CA HIS A 400 15.02 -11.87 16.22
C HIS A 400 14.70 -11.86 17.72
N GLY A 401 13.43 -11.76 18.11
CA GLY A 401 13.04 -11.60 19.52
C GLY A 401 13.57 -10.30 20.12
N THR A 402 13.55 -9.21 19.35
CA THR A 402 14.15 -7.93 19.71
C THR A 402 13.14 -6.78 19.77
N LEU A 403 11.87 -7.04 20.07
CA LEU A 403 10.87 -5.99 20.25
C LEU A 403 11.20 -5.14 21.49
N LEU A 404 11.15 -3.81 21.36
CA LEU A 404 11.41 -2.91 22.47
C LEU A 404 10.15 -2.69 23.34
N PRO A 405 10.24 -2.90 24.67
CA PRO A 405 9.13 -2.64 25.58
C PRO A 405 9.00 -1.16 25.92
N GLY A 406 7.85 -0.78 26.46
CA GLY A 406 7.56 0.54 27.02
C GLY A 406 7.12 1.57 26.00
N GLN A 407 7.12 2.83 26.44
CA GLN A 407 6.71 3.98 25.65
C GLN A 407 7.69 5.15 25.82
N THR A 408 7.86 5.93 24.77
CA THR A 408 8.62 7.19 24.77
C THR A 408 7.73 8.28 24.18
N ASN A 409 7.49 9.35 24.94
CA ASN A 409 6.62 10.47 24.53
C ASN A 409 5.22 9.99 24.10
N ASP A 410 4.60 9.11 24.90
CA ASP A 410 3.28 8.51 24.66
C ASP A 410 3.18 7.60 23.42
N GLU A 411 4.28 7.37 22.70
CA GLU A 411 4.35 6.44 21.58
C GLU A 411 4.92 5.08 22.02
N PRO A 412 4.34 3.95 21.54
CA PRO A 412 4.93 2.62 21.78
C PRO A 412 6.37 2.54 21.27
N ASN A 413 7.29 2.02 22.10
CA ASN A 413 8.69 1.89 21.73
C ASN A 413 8.89 0.94 20.55
N LEU A 414 8.05 -0.10 20.41
CA LEU A 414 8.06 -0.99 19.24
C LEU A 414 7.78 -0.26 17.92
N GLU A 415 6.88 0.72 17.94
CA GLU A 415 6.54 1.52 16.75
C GLU A 415 7.65 2.52 16.44
N ARG A 416 8.16 3.21 17.47
CA ARG A 416 9.34 4.07 17.32
C ARG A 416 10.56 3.30 16.83
N GLN A 417 10.72 2.04 17.26
CA GLN A 417 11.78 1.13 16.81
C GLN A 417 11.68 0.84 15.31
N ALA A 418 10.48 0.46 14.83
CA ALA A 418 10.25 0.22 13.40
C ALA A 418 10.46 1.48 12.56
N VAL A 419 10.04 2.65 13.05
CA VAL A 419 10.28 3.93 12.36
C VAL A 419 11.78 4.29 12.34
N GLY A 420 12.56 3.88 13.34
CA GLY A 420 13.95 4.29 13.52
C GLY A 420 14.08 5.61 14.29
N LEU A 421 13.26 5.78 15.32
CA LEU A 421 13.29 6.89 16.26
C LEU A 421 13.93 6.44 17.57
N GLU A 422 14.72 7.32 18.19
CA GLU A 422 15.31 7.07 19.51
C GLU A 422 14.21 6.83 20.56
N THR A 423 14.49 5.92 21.49
CA THR A 423 13.61 5.58 22.61
C THR A 423 14.31 5.77 23.95
N ASN A 424 13.54 5.78 25.04
CA ASN A 424 14.05 5.75 26.41
C ASN A 424 14.35 4.32 26.92
N ALA A 425 14.15 3.28 26.09
CA ALA A 425 14.47 1.91 26.46
C ALA A 425 15.99 1.74 26.63
N PRO A 426 16.45 0.79 27.47
CA PRO A 426 17.87 0.49 27.58
C PRO A 426 18.48 0.14 26.22
N ALA A 427 19.65 0.71 25.93
CA ALA A 427 20.34 0.41 24.68
C ALA A 427 20.66 -1.09 24.57
N PHE A 428 20.55 -1.62 23.35
CA PHE A 428 20.69 -3.04 23.05
C PHE A 428 21.61 -3.27 21.85
N ASP A 429 22.43 -4.33 21.91
CA ASP A 429 23.31 -4.74 20.82
C ASP A 429 22.52 -5.62 19.81
N PHE A 430 21.88 -4.97 18.85
CA PHE A 430 20.97 -5.63 17.91
C PHE A 430 21.70 -6.51 16.88
N ASP A 431 22.89 -6.13 16.45
CA ASP A 431 23.69 -6.86 15.46
C ASP A 431 24.70 -7.83 16.11
N ASN A 432 24.75 -7.88 17.45
CA ASN A 432 25.65 -8.73 18.23
C ASN A 432 27.11 -8.56 17.81
N ASN A 433 27.47 -7.33 17.42
CA ASN A 433 28.78 -7.00 16.92
C ASN A 433 29.46 -6.09 17.94
N PRO A 434 30.50 -6.57 18.65
CA PRO A 434 31.13 -5.81 19.73
C PRO A 434 31.87 -4.53 19.26
N ARG A 435 31.93 -4.28 17.95
CA ARG A 435 32.53 -3.06 17.37
C ARG A 435 31.50 -1.95 17.13
N THR A 436 30.21 -2.27 17.14
CA THR A 436 29.11 -1.31 17.01
C THR A 436 28.53 -1.06 18.41
N PRO A 437 28.37 0.22 18.82
CA PRO A 437 27.75 0.52 20.10
C PRO A 437 26.28 0.06 20.14
N PRO A 438 25.77 -0.42 21.28
CA PRO A 438 24.35 -0.65 21.48
C PRO A 438 23.52 0.60 21.17
N THR A 439 22.34 0.43 20.58
CA THR A 439 21.43 1.52 20.17
C THR A 439 20.08 1.40 20.87
N THR A 440 19.26 2.47 20.85
CA THR A 440 17.90 2.46 21.44
C THR A 440 16.80 2.17 20.41
N THR A 441 17.20 1.83 19.19
CA THR A 441 16.35 1.52 18.03
C THR A 441 17.12 0.63 17.07
N ASN A 442 16.44 0.08 16.05
CA ASN A 442 17.07 -0.82 15.08
C ASN A 442 18.25 -0.15 14.36
N PRO A 443 19.34 -0.88 14.10
CA PRO A 443 20.41 -0.38 13.25
C PRO A 443 19.90 -0.22 11.81
N LYS A 444 20.45 0.76 11.07
CA LYS A 444 20.20 0.84 9.62
C LYS A 444 20.71 -0.44 8.95
N PRO A 445 19.98 -1.01 7.97
CA PRO A 445 18.81 -0.46 7.28
C PRO A 445 17.45 -0.91 7.80
N PHE A 446 17.36 -1.52 8.99
CA PHE A 446 16.14 -2.20 9.47
C PHE A 446 15.09 -1.27 10.09
N THR A 447 14.92 -0.08 9.49
CA THR A 447 13.97 0.97 9.93
C THR A 447 13.27 1.61 8.74
N GLU A 448 12.02 2.02 8.90
CA GLU A 448 11.25 2.77 7.89
C GLU A 448 12.01 4.02 7.42
N ASN A 449 12.61 4.78 8.34
CA ASN A 449 13.38 5.97 8.01
C ASN A 449 14.61 5.68 7.13
N ALA A 450 15.18 4.47 7.15
CA ALA A 450 16.24 4.11 6.23
C ALA A 450 15.72 4.02 4.78
N LEU A 451 14.54 3.44 4.57
CA LEU A 451 13.92 3.40 3.23
C LEU A 451 13.43 4.79 2.80
N ARG A 452 12.87 5.59 3.71
CA ARG A 452 12.49 6.99 3.40
C ARG A 452 13.68 7.82 2.94
N GLU A 453 14.83 7.69 3.60
CA GLU A 453 16.05 8.38 3.20
C GLU A 453 16.53 7.95 1.79
N GLU A 454 16.43 6.65 1.50
CA GLU A 454 16.80 6.10 0.20
C GLU A 454 15.87 6.59 -0.92
N THR A 455 14.55 6.56 -0.68
CA THR A 455 13.50 6.96 -1.63
C THR A 455 13.35 8.47 -1.77
N GLY A 456 14.00 9.26 -0.90
CA GLY A 456 13.89 10.72 -0.88
C GLY A 456 12.60 11.23 -0.24
N PHE A 457 11.81 10.36 0.39
CA PHE A 457 10.66 10.77 1.18
C PHE A 457 11.09 11.45 2.49
N PRO A 458 10.31 12.43 3.00
CA PRO A 458 10.60 13.05 4.28
C PRO A 458 10.71 12.00 5.38
N ARG A 459 11.71 12.13 6.25
CA ARG A 459 11.82 11.28 7.45
C ARG A 459 10.64 11.55 8.38
N ARG A 460 10.12 10.50 9.00
CA ARG A 460 9.22 10.64 10.15
C ARG A 460 10.04 11.06 11.36
N ASN A 461 9.53 12.03 12.10
CA ASN A 461 10.11 12.51 13.36
C ASN A 461 9.29 12.09 14.59
N SER A 462 8.07 11.57 14.37
CA SER A 462 7.16 11.00 15.35
C SER A 462 6.43 9.80 14.73
N TYR A 463 5.96 8.88 15.57
CA TYR A 463 5.06 7.83 15.15
C TYR A 463 3.62 8.35 15.10
N ILE A 464 3.15 9.00 16.18
CA ILE A 464 1.84 9.64 16.21
C ILE A 464 1.98 10.97 15.45
N GLN A 465 1.21 11.15 14.38
CA GLN A 465 1.13 12.46 13.76
C GLN A 465 0.38 13.40 14.72
N PRO A 466 0.89 14.60 15.01
CA PRO A 466 0.10 15.59 15.74
C PRO A 466 -1.20 15.84 14.97
N ALA A 467 -2.32 15.98 15.69
CA ALA A 467 -3.54 16.49 15.07
C ALA A 467 -3.21 17.79 14.35
N GLU A 468 -3.61 17.91 13.08
CA GLU A 468 -3.45 19.17 12.36
C GLU A 468 -4.17 20.28 13.15
N GLU A 469 -3.43 21.33 13.55
CA GLU A 469 -3.97 22.52 14.21
C GLU A 469 -4.69 23.46 13.24
#